data_AF-A0A2V9KTN9-F1
#
_entry.id   AF-A0A2V9KTN9-F1
#
_cell.length_a   1.000
_cell.length_b   1.000
_cell.length_c   1.000
_cell.angle_alpha   90.00
_cell.angle_beta   90.00
_cell.angle_gamma   90.00
#
_symmetry.space_group_name_H-M   'P 1'
#
loop_
_entity.id
_entity.type
_entity.pdbx_description
1 polymer ?
#
loop_
_entity_poly.entity_id
_entity_poly.type
_entity_poly.pdbx_seq_one_letter_code
_entity_poly.pdbx_strand_id
1 'polypeptide(L)'
;MLADKEDPHAFFLKWRDQPASEDLPAAPLLYEERKVTLRSNLLGCNITVESENTSPCVELAESLLAALESLLSTGTVEWMIAREPVLTVAVRKSDFAGHPFEFELQDHTGRPHLEITCRPFDPYAMPMEAQANIKEKLVDLLATIFARIVMTHDVPQTFEKLVREELALDRSVSFTGSFVSVANVLGNNPKNTISSWSDPEAREYPLKRSEAWDAGDVRADKQTDPTNRRSKLKPGVGEPPQDLVDRARTKHTQIQTVSLWEKAEWIATAFLTSPDEALQPVLAPVFRNAEAARQIFSDWRSEVGICDAEQRLRVAIVRGINKMKPYSYRIVIGSNPDAGFSRPDVRYVALVNRINTMDAESDENVERFLRNYTRTGGYFLAPAFTKRERFQPKAIMDLYIVKRELHVRQAWEIGRNDPDSVAVQEDDEPIIPTGQENPPVLELLRWKRERSAIRPSTVRGPK
;
A
#
# COMPACT_ATOMS: atom_id res chain seq x y z
N MET A 1 38.03 25.18 -37.48
CA MET A 1 36.79 24.99 -36.71
C MET A 1 37.14 24.14 -35.49
N LEU A 2 37.40 24.80 -34.36
CA LEU A 2 37.54 24.14 -33.07
C LEU A 2 36.12 23.79 -32.61
N ALA A 3 35.87 22.51 -32.30
CA ALA A 3 34.62 22.09 -31.70
C ALA A 3 34.39 22.88 -30.40
N ASP A 4 33.19 23.44 -30.24
CA ASP A 4 32.74 24.05 -28.99
C ASP A 4 32.98 23.05 -27.85
N LYS A 5 33.89 23.38 -26.94
CA LYS A 5 34.07 22.63 -25.70
C LYS A 5 32.80 22.83 -24.89
N GLU A 6 31.93 21.83 -24.83
CA GLU A 6 30.80 21.84 -23.89
C GLU A 6 31.33 22.15 -22.47
N ASP A 7 30.73 23.15 -21.83
CA ASP A 7 31.01 23.49 -20.43
C ASP A 7 30.68 22.27 -19.54
N PRO A 8 31.67 21.69 -18.83
CA PRO A 8 31.43 20.53 -17.97
C PRO A 8 30.35 20.79 -16.93
N HIS A 9 30.23 22.03 -16.42
CA HIS A 9 29.20 22.37 -15.45
C HIS A 9 27.80 22.24 -16.06
N ALA A 10 27.58 22.87 -17.21
CA ALA A 10 26.33 22.74 -17.97
C ALA A 10 26.01 21.27 -18.35
N PHE A 11 27.02 20.48 -18.69
CA PHE A 11 26.84 19.04 -18.95
C PHE A 11 26.35 18.27 -17.72
N PHE A 12 26.97 18.48 -16.55
CA PHE A 12 26.54 17.81 -15.32
C PHE A 12 25.16 18.27 -14.84
N LEU A 13 24.79 19.53 -15.05
CA LEU A 13 23.42 19.98 -14.77
C LEU A 13 22.39 19.27 -15.67
N LYS A 14 22.68 19.10 -16.97
CA LYS A 14 21.80 18.31 -17.86
C LYS A 14 21.65 16.86 -17.40
N TRP A 15 22.73 16.24 -16.94
CA TRP A 15 22.70 14.87 -16.39
C TRP A 15 21.96 14.78 -15.07
N ARG A 16 22.10 15.78 -14.20
CA ARG A 16 21.37 15.88 -12.93
C ARG A 16 19.87 16.00 -13.19
N ASP A 17 19.49 16.84 -14.15
CA ASP A 17 18.09 17.20 -14.41
C ASP A 17 17.41 16.26 -15.43
N GLN A 18 18.07 15.17 -15.85
CA GLN A 18 17.46 14.19 -16.74
C GLN A 18 16.31 13.45 -16.03
N PRO A 19 15.23 13.04 -16.75
CA PRO A 19 14.10 12.35 -16.13
C PRO A 19 14.48 11.05 -15.39
N ALA A 20 15.53 10.36 -15.82
CA ALA A 20 16.02 9.15 -15.15
C ALA A 20 16.53 9.40 -13.72
N SER A 21 16.86 10.65 -13.36
CA SER A 21 17.28 11.01 -12.01
C SER A 21 16.18 10.79 -10.96
N GLU A 22 14.91 10.89 -11.35
CA GLU A 22 13.76 10.62 -10.49
C GLU A 22 13.66 9.15 -10.08
N ASP A 23 14.25 8.26 -10.89
CA ASP A 23 14.23 6.81 -10.68
C ASP A 23 15.53 6.31 -10.00
N LEU A 24 16.52 7.18 -9.76
CA LEU A 24 17.75 6.84 -9.05
C LEU A 24 17.56 6.86 -7.52
N PRO A 25 18.25 5.99 -6.78
CA PRO A 25 18.25 6.05 -5.32
C PRO A 25 18.87 7.36 -4.82
N ALA A 26 18.39 7.86 -3.68
CA ALA A 26 18.86 9.11 -3.09
C ALA A 26 20.36 9.10 -2.71
N ALA A 27 20.92 7.92 -2.47
CA ALA A 27 22.33 7.70 -2.16
C ALA A 27 22.78 6.32 -2.65
N PRO A 28 24.06 6.14 -3.00
CA PRO A 28 24.60 4.81 -3.30
C PRO A 28 24.62 3.93 -2.06
N LEU A 29 24.39 2.63 -2.24
CA LEU A 29 24.64 1.64 -1.21
C LEU A 29 26.12 1.29 -1.23
N LEU A 30 26.80 1.50 -0.10
CA LEU A 30 28.26 1.30 0.01
C LEU A 30 28.65 -0.07 0.58
N TYR A 31 27.68 -0.82 1.10
CA TYR A 31 27.87 -2.18 1.64
C TYR A 31 28.98 -2.27 2.72
N GLU A 32 29.14 -1.24 3.56
CA GLU A 32 30.10 -1.25 4.69
C GLU A 32 29.49 -1.73 6.01
N GLU A 33 28.17 -1.69 6.12
CA GLU A 33 27.46 -2.06 7.34
C GLU A 33 27.26 -3.57 7.45
N ARG A 34 26.93 -4.06 8.66
CA ARG A 34 26.61 -5.49 8.86
C ARG A 34 25.34 -5.94 8.15
N LYS A 35 24.48 -4.99 7.79
CA LYS A 35 23.23 -5.23 7.07
C LYS A 35 23.13 -4.28 5.88
N VAL A 36 22.42 -4.71 4.85
CA VAL A 36 22.08 -3.90 3.69
C VAL A 36 20.57 -3.81 3.59
N THR A 37 20.05 -2.63 3.28
CA THR A 37 18.63 -2.42 3.02
C THR A 37 18.41 -2.09 1.55
N LEU A 38 17.73 -3.00 0.85
CA LEU A 38 17.30 -2.83 -0.53
C LEU A 38 15.82 -2.45 -0.56
N ARG A 39 15.42 -1.63 -1.53
CA ARG A 39 14.04 -1.11 -1.63
C ARG A 39 13.56 -1.18 -3.06
N SER A 40 12.27 -1.49 -3.22
CA SER A 40 11.54 -1.38 -4.49
C SER A 40 10.13 -0.86 -4.22
N ASN A 41 9.51 -0.24 -5.22
CA ASN A 41 8.11 0.17 -5.16
C ASN A 41 7.34 -0.47 -6.32
N LEU A 42 6.45 -1.40 -6.00
CA LEU A 42 5.70 -2.18 -6.97
C LEU A 42 4.20 -2.02 -6.74
N LEU A 43 3.52 -1.43 -7.73
CA LEU A 43 2.05 -1.30 -7.76
C LEU A 43 1.47 -0.60 -6.51
N GLY A 44 2.23 0.33 -5.92
CA GLY A 44 1.88 1.04 -4.70
C GLY A 44 2.27 0.35 -3.38
N CYS A 45 2.95 -0.79 -3.44
CA CYS A 45 3.58 -1.43 -2.28
C CYS A 45 5.06 -1.03 -2.18
N ASN A 46 5.47 -0.51 -1.02
CA ASN A 46 6.87 -0.32 -0.69
C ASN A 46 7.44 -1.63 -0.14
N ILE A 47 8.33 -2.26 -0.91
CA ILE A 47 9.03 -3.49 -0.52
C ILE A 47 10.38 -3.11 0.05
N THR A 48 10.64 -3.48 1.30
CA THR A 48 11.92 -3.24 1.97
C THR A 48 12.55 -4.57 2.37
N VAL A 49 13.73 -4.86 1.83
CA VAL A 49 14.48 -6.09 2.12
C VAL A 49 15.71 -5.73 2.94
N GLU A 50 15.74 -6.16 4.19
CA GLU A 50 16.91 -6.05 5.06
C GLU A 50 17.68 -7.37 5.05
N SER A 51 18.88 -7.38 4.48
CA SER A 51 19.73 -8.56 4.36
C SER A 51 20.97 -8.44 5.25
N GLU A 52 21.47 -9.54 5.79
CA GLU A 52 22.85 -9.59 6.30
C GLU A 52 23.83 -9.34 5.16
N ASN A 53 24.84 -8.49 5.41
CA ASN A 53 25.84 -8.14 4.41
C ASN A 53 26.90 -9.24 4.26
N THR A 54 26.46 -10.41 3.81
CA THR A 54 27.28 -11.59 3.57
C THR A 54 26.70 -12.38 2.41
N SER A 55 27.58 -13.04 1.66
CA SER A 55 27.14 -14.04 0.70
C SER A 55 26.59 -15.29 1.42
N PRO A 56 25.52 -15.93 0.91
CA PRO A 56 24.72 -15.58 -0.29
C PRO A 56 23.47 -14.72 0.00
N CYS A 57 23.38 -14.09 1.19
CA CYS A 57 22.17 -13.38 1.62
C CYS A 57 21.91 -12.11 0.79
N VAL A 58 22.96 -11.39 0.40
CA VAL A 58 22.86 -10.18 -0.43
C VAL A 58 22.32 -10.54 -1.81
N GLU A 59 22.92 -11.55 -2.44
CA GLU A 59 22.60 -11.98 -3.79
C GLU A 59 21.18 -12.60 -3.85
N LEU A 60 20.74 -13.27 -2.78
CA LEU A 60 19.36 -13.74 -2.65
C LEU A 60 18.37 -12.56 -2.50
N ALA A 61 18.72 -11.53 -1.73
CA ALA A 61 17.90 -10.34 -1.57
C ALA A 61 17.76 -9.56 -2.89
N GLU A 62 18.86 -9.40 -3.64
CA GLU A 62 18.89 -8.78 -4.96
C GLU A 62 18.08 -9.61 -5.97
N SER A 63 18.28 -10.93 -5.99
CA SER A 63 17.53 -11.85 -6.87
C SER A 63 16.03 -11.80 -6.61
N LEU A 64 15.61 -11.71 -5.33
CA LEU A 64 14.21 -11.58 -4.96
C LEU A 64 13.59 -10.30 -5.51
N LEU A 65 14.24 -9.16 -5.30
CA LEU A 65 13.72 -7.88 -5.81
C LEU A 65 13.68 -7.85 -7.33
N ALA A 66 14.74 -8.28 -8.00
CA ALA A 66 14.80 -8.33 -9.45
C ALA A 66 13.72 -9.25 -10.03
N ALA A 67 13.48 -10.40 -9.39
CA ALA A 67 12.42 -11.32 -9.83
C ALA A 67 11.02 -10.77 -9.57
N LEU A 68 10.77 -10.07 -8.46
CA LEU A 68 9.49 -9.40 -8.21
C LEU A 68 9.23 -8.25 -9.20
N GLU A 69 10.24 -7.44 -9.49
CA GLU A 69 10.18 -6.36 -10.47
C GLU A 69 9.90 -6.91 -11.87
N SER A 70 10.58 -7.99 -12.25
CA SER A 70 10.35 -8.68 -13.51
C SER A 70 8.95 -9.27 -13.61
N LEU A 71 8.47 -9.91 -12.55
CA LEU A 71 7.14 -10.53 -12.50
C LEU A 71 6.05 -9.49 -12.69
N LEU A 72 6.17 -8.35 -12.01
CA LEU A 72 5.16 -7.31 -11.96
C LEU A 72 5.38 -6.19 -12.98
N SER A 73 6.38 -6.28 -13.86
CA SER A 73 6.73 -5.24 -14.84
C SER A 73 5.58 -4.80 -15.74
N THR A 74 4.63 -5.68 -16.05
CA THR A 74 3.42 -5.42 -16.84
C THR A 74 2.17 -5.19 -15.99
N GLY A 75 2.30 -5.22 -14.67
CA GLY A 75 1.17 -5.19 -13.75
C GLY A 75 0.36 -3.90 -13.75
N THR A 76 0.93 -2.80 -14.20
CA THR A 76 0.20 -1.55 -14.38
C THR A 76 -0.85 -1.68 -15.49
N VAL A 77 -0.49 -2.33 -16.61
CA VAL A 77 -1.36 -2.60 -17.78
C VAL A 77 -2.47 -3.60 -17.42
N GLU A 78 -2.14 -4.64 -16.65
CA GLU A 78 -3.09 -5.69 -16.24
C GLU A 78 -4.02 -5.28 -15.09
N TRP A 79 -4.10 -3.98 -14.76
CA TRP A 79 -4.95 -3.46 -13.69
C TRP A 79 -4.71 -4.13 -12.33
N MET A 80 -3.48 -4.59 -12.10
CA MET A 80 -3.06 -5.07 -10.80
C MET A 80 -2.81 -3.89 -9.87
N ILE A 81 -3.16 -4.09 -8.60
CA ILE A 81 -2.86 -3.16 -7.52
C ILE A 81 -2.33 -3.93 -6.32
N ALA A 82 -1.43 -3.32 -5.55
CA ALA A 82 -1.08 -3.90 -4.27
C ALA A 82 -2.26 -3.75 -3.30
N ARG A 83 -2.57 -4.80 -2.55
CA ARG A 83 -3.50 -4.80 -1.42
C ARG A 83 -2.82 -4.29 -0.14
N GLU A 84 -1.51 -4.43 -0.04
CA GLU A 84 -0.72 -3.97 1.11
C GLU A 84 0.19 -2.82 0.71
N PRO A 85 0.29 -1.74 1.51
CA PRO A 85 1.13 -0.59 1.22
C PRO A 85 2.61 -0.86 1.49
N VAL A 86 2.91 -1.86 2.33
CA VAL A 86 4.26 -2.18 2.78
C VAL A 86 4.40 -3.70 2.88
N LEU A 87 5.51 -4.20 2.32
CA LEU A 87 6.03 -5.54 2.56
C LEU A 87 7.44 -5.40 3.12
N THR A 88 7.69 -6.04 4.27
CA THR A 88 9.03 -6.10 4.83
C THR A 88 9.59 -7.51 4.67
N VAL A 89 10.88 -7.60 4.37
CA VAL A 89 11.59 -8.87 4.20
C VAL A 89 12.87 -8.83 5.00
N ALA A 90 13.16 -9.89 5.76
CA ALA A 90 14.42 -10.09 6.45
C ALA A 90 15.13 -11.31 5.84
N VAL A 91 16.35 -11.12 5.36
CA VAL A 91 17.21 -12.22 4.86
C VAL A 91 18.35 -12.44 5.85
N ARG A 92 18.48 -13.66 6.35
CA ARG A 92 19.44 -14.04 7.40
C ARG A 92 20.19 -15.30 7.04
N LYS A 93 21.45 -15.39 7.41
CA LYS A 93 22.24 -16.61 7.29
C LYS A 93 21.94 -17.54 8.47
N SER A 94 21.76 -18.83 8.20
CA SER A 94 21.61 -19.85 9.22
C SER A 94 22.20 -21.17 8.77
N ASP A 95 23.12 -21.73 9.56
CA ASP A 95 23.71 -23.05 9.29
C ASP A 95 22.70 -24.20 9.45
N PHE A 96 21.55 -23.94 10.08
CA PHE A 96 20.48 -24.91 10.34
C PHE A 96 19.34 -24.86 9.31
N ALA A 97 19.33 -23.89 8.40
CA ALA A 97 18.28 -23.76 7.40
C ALA A 97 18.32 -24.93 6.39
N GLY A 98 17.15 -25.31 5.89
CA GLY A 98 17.00 -26.18 4.73
C GLY A 98 17.71 -25.62 3.49
N HIS A 99 18.21 -26.50 2.63
CA HIS A 99 18.82 -26.09 1.36
C HIS A 99 17.75 -25.80 0.30
N PRO A 100 17.89 -24.75 -0.53
CA PRO A 100 18.91 -23.68 -0.47
C PRO A 100 18.57 -22.56 0.54
N PHE A 101 17.28 -22.32 0.76
CA PHE A 101 16.76 -21.42 1.78
C PHE A 101 15.34 -21.84 2.17
N GLU A 102 14.91 -21.36 3.33
CA GLU A 102 13.54 -21.46 3.82
C GLU A 102 12.95 -20.07 3.94
N PHE A 103 11.63 -19.98 3.86
CA PHE A 103 10.93 -18.72 4.07
C PHE A 103 9.63 -18.93 4.84
N GLU A 104 9.28 -17.93 5.65
CA GLU A 104 8.03 -17.87 6.38
C GLU A 104 7.40 -16.49 6.18
N LEU A 105 6.15 -16.48 5.72
CA LEU A 105 5.35 -15.26 5.61
C LEU A 105 4.44 -15.16 6.82
N GLN A 106 4.66 -14.14 7.63
CA GLN A 106 3.88 -13.82 8.82
C GLN A 106 3.39 -12.38 8.78
N ASP A 107 2.52 -12.00 9.72
CA ASP A 107 2.17 -10.59 9.90
C ASP A 107 2.92 -10.03 11.11
N HIS A 108 3.76 -9.02 10.89
CA HIS A 108 4.33 -8.19 11.95
C HIS A 108 3.59 -6.87 12.00
N THR A 109 3.08 -6.50 13.19
CA THR A 109 2.30 -5.27 13.39
C THR A 109 1.22 -5.08 12.32
N GLY A 110 0.46 -6.14 12.04
CA GLY A 110 -0.64 -6.13 11.07
C GLY A 110 -0.24 -6.03 9.59
N ARG A 111 1.06 -6.07 9.27
CA ARG A 111 1.60 -5.97 7.91
C ARG A 111 2.37 -7.25 7.53
N PRO A 112 2.39 -7.63 6.25
CA PRO A 112 3.14 -8.80 5.82
C PRO A 112 4.64 -8.59 6.07
N HIS A 113 5.24 -9.58 6.74
CA HIS A 113 6.66 -9.71 6.97
C HIS A 113 7.12 -11.08 6.53
N LEU A 114 8.11 -11.10 5.66
CA LEU A 114 8.71 -12.32 5.15
C LEU A 114 10.07 -12.52 5.81
N GLU A 115 10.25 -13.65 6.48
CA GLU A 115 11.55 -14.07 6.98
C GLU A 115 12.14 -15.11 6.03
N ILE A 116 13.37 -14.88 5.58
CA ILE A 116 14.11 -15.80 4.71
C ILE A 116 15.38 -16.20 5.43
N THR A 117 15.51 -17.49 5.72
CA THR A 117 16.72 -18.06 6.30
C THR A 117 17.47 -18.85 5.25
N CYS A 118 18.68 -18.41 4.94
CA CYS A 118 19.51 -18.97 3.88
C CYS A 118 20.65 -19.79 4.47
N ARG A 119 20.82 -21.01 3.97
CA ARG A 119 21.98 -21.83 4.30
C ARG A 119 23.20 -21.33 3.52
N PRO A 120 24.41 -21.33 4.10
CA PRO A 120 25.61 -20.99 3.33
C PRO A 120 25.77 -21.90 2.10
N PHE A 121 25.96 -21.30 0.93
CA PHE A 121 26.40 -21.96 -0.29
C PHE A 121 27.32 -21.01 -1.07
N ASP A 122 28.13 -21.56 -1.98
CA ASP A 122 28.92 -20.76 -2.91
C ASP A 122 28.04 -20.37 -4.11
N PRO A 123 27.63 -19.09 -4.24
CA PRO A 123 26.77 -18.66 -5.35
C PRO A 123 27.46 -18.78 -6.72
N TYR A 124 28.79 -18.85 -6.74
CA TYR A 124 29.59 -18.82 -7.96
C TYR A 124 29.99 -20.22 -8.44
N ALA A 125 29.80 -21.24 -7.61
CA ALA A 125 30.14 -22.63 -7.89
C ALA A 125 28.97 -23.60 -7.63
N MET A 126 27.77 -23.27 -8.14
CA MET A 126 26.57 -24.08 -7.90
C MET A 126 26.34 -25.18 -8.96
N PRO A 127 26.17 -26.45 -8.56
CA PRO A 127 25.71 -27.52 -9.44
C PRO A 127 24.36 -27.20 -10.09
N MET A 128 24.09 -27.76 -11.28
CA MET A 128 22.82 -27.53 -12.00
C MET A 128 21.59 -27.89 -11.16
N GLU A 129 21.68 -28.95 -10.34
CA GLU A 129 20.62 -29.36 -9.41
C GLU A 129 20.34 -28.29 -8.34
N ALA A 130 21.38 -27.70 -7.74
CA ALA A 130 21.23 -26.63 -6.76
C ALA A 130 20.60 -25.37 -7.41
N GLN A 131 20.99 -25.05 -8.65
CA GLN A 131 20.38 -23.94 -9.39
C GLN A 131 18.90 -24.19 -9.68
N ALA A 132 18.52 -25.44 -10.01
CA ALA A 132 17.12 -25.82 -10.21
C ALA A 132 16.32 -25.70 -8.90
N ASN A 133 16.88 -26.16 -7.77
CA ASN A 133 16.24 -26.07 -6.46
C ASN A 133 16.03 -24.60 -6.02
N ILE A 134 17.00 -23.71 -6.29
CA ILE A 134 16.86 -22.27 -6.02
C ILE A 134 15.73 -21.67 -6.86
N LYS A 135 15.65 -22.03 -8.15
CA LYS A 135 14.58 -21.57 -9.04
C LYS A 135 13.21 -21.99 -8.53
N GLU A 136 13.04 -23.26 -8.20
CA GLU A 136 11.78 -23.79 -7.68
C GLU A 136 11.37 -23.08 -6.38
N LYS A 137 12.28 -22.95 -5.41
CA LYS A 137 12.01 -22.21 -4.18
C LYS A 137 11.71 -20.73 -4.39
N LEU A 138 12.34 -20.08 -5.36
CA LEU A 138 12.01 -18.70 -5.69
C LEU A 138 10.62 -18.60 -6.32
N VAL A 139 10.21 -19.54 -7.16
CA VAL A 139 8.83 -19.57 -7.71
C VAL A 139 7.82 -19.66 -6.58
N ASP A 140 8.00 -20.59 -5.63
CA ASP A 140 7.12 -20.72 -4.48
C ASP A 140 7.04 -19.42 -3.68
N LEU A 141 8.18 -18.78 -3.47
CA LEU A 141 8.27 -17.52 -2.75
C LEU A 141 7.54 -16.39 -3.49
N LEU A 142 7.78 -16.23 -4.79
CA LEU A 142 7.14 -15.22 -5.63
C LEU A 142 5.63 -15.43 -5.68
N ALA A 143 5.17 -16.67 -5.83
CA ALA A 143 3.75 -17.02 -5.83
C ALA A 143 3.11 -16.68 -4.47
N THR A 144 3.81 -16.97 -3.37
CA THR A 144 3.34 -16.64 -2.00
C THR A 144 3.21 -15.14 -1.80
N ILE A 145 4.23 -14.36 -2.22
CA ILE A 145 4.19 -12.89 -2.14
C ILE A 145 3.07 -12.37 -3.04
N PHE A 146 3.00 -12.80 -4.29
CA PHE A 146 1.98 -12.36 -5.26
C PHE A 146 0.58 -12.58 -4.71
N ALA A 147 0.27 -13.78 -4.22
CA ALA A 147 -1.04 -14.11 -3.65
C ALA A 147 -1.38 -13.27 -2.40
N ARG A 148 -0.38 -12.88 -1.61
CA ARG A 148 -0.58 -12.05 -0.42
C ARG A 148 -0.80 -10.58 -0.75
N ILE A 149 0.01 -10.02 -1.66
CA ILE A 149 0.09 -8.57 -1.85
C ILE A 149 -0.62 -8.06 -3.10
N VAL A 150 -0.92 -8.89 -4.10
CA VAL A 150 -1.50 -8.44 -5.37
C VAL A 150 -3.01 -8.72 -5.40
N MET A 151 -3.79 -7.73 -5.85
CA MET A 151 -5.20 -7.87 -6.15
C MET A 151 -5.46 -7.53 -7.61
N THR A 152 -6.27 -8.35 -8.28
CA THR A 152 -6.77 -8.14 -9.64
C THR A 152 -8.28 -8.43 -9.69
N HIS A 153 -8.95 -7.94 -10.72
CA HIS A 153 -10.38 -8.11 -10.93
C HIS A 153 -10.76 -9.54 -11.38
N ASP A 154 -9.90 -10.20 -12.16
CA ASP A 154 -10.08 -11.56 -12.66
C ASP A 154 -8.75 -12.33 -12.50
N VAL A 155 -8.63 -13.05 -11.38
CA VAL A 155 -7.39 -13.77 -11.05
C VAL A 155 -7.04 -14.82 -12.11
N PRO A 156 -7.97 -15.70 -12.54
CA PRO A 156 -7.68 -16.67 -13.61
C PRO A 156 -7.16 -16.02 -14.89
N GLN A 157 -7.85 -15.00 -15.40
CA GLN A 157 -7.47 -14.37 -16.66
C GLN A 157 -6.13 -13.62 -16.55
N THR A 158 -5.92 -12.85 -15.48
CA THR A 158 -4.64 -12.17 -15.24
C THR A 158 -3.50 -13.17 -15.10
N PHE A 159 -3.71 -14.28 -14.39
CA PHE A 159 -2.68 -15.30 -14.23
C PHE A 159 -2.36 -16.02 -15.54
N GLU A 160 -3.38 -16.37 -16.33
CA GLU A 160 -3.18 -16.97 -17.66
C GLU A 160 -2.35 -16.06 -18.56
N LYS A 161 -2.68 -14.77 -18.61
CA LYS A 161 -1.95 -13.80 -19.40
C LYS A 161 -0.50 -13.61 -18.93
N LEU A 162 -0.29 -13.37 -17.63
CA LEU A 162 1.05 -13.19 -17.07
C LEU A 162 1.93 -14.42 -17.30
N VAL A 163 1.42 -15.61 -17.02
CA VAL A 163 2.23 -16.83 -17.05
C VAL A 163 2.39 -17.37 -18.46
N ARG A 164 1.31 -17.43 -19.25
CA ARG A 164 1.35 -18.08 -20.58
C ARG A 164 1.69 -17.13 -21.72
N GLU A 165 1.08 -15.95 -21.75
CA GLU A 165 1.25 -15.02 -22.88
C GLU A 165 2.52 -14.18 -22.73
N GLU A 166 2.79 -13.72 -21.51
CA GLU A 166 3.90 -12.81 -21.23
C GLU A 166 5.15 -13.49 -20.68
N LEU A 167 5.07 -14.80 -20.39
CA LEU A 167 6.15 -15.60 -19.81
C LEU A 167 6.76 -14.92 -18.57
N ALA A 168 5.91 -14.26 -17.75
CA ALA A 168 6.33 -13.42 -16.65
C ALA A 168 7.12 -14.21 -15.60
N LEU A 169 6.73 -15.46 -15.34
CA LEU A 169 7.48 -16.35 -14.44
C LEU A 169 8.85 -16.71 -15.05
N ASP A 170 8.93 -17.06 -16.33
CA ASP A 170 10.20 -17.42 -17.00
C ASP A 170 11.22 -16.28 -16.97
N ARG A 171 10.78 -15.04 -17.25
CA ARG A 171 11.65 -13.85 -17.14
C ARG A 171 12.02 -13.52 -15.69
N SER A 172 11.16 -13.82 -14.72
CA SER A 172 11.42 -13.54 -13.30
C SER A 172 12.46 -14.50 -12.72
N VAL A 173 12.28 -15.79 -12.96
CA VAL A 173 13.20 -16.81 -12.43
C VAL A 173 14.56 -16.78 -13.13
N SER A 174 14.65 -16.19 -14.32
CA SER A 174 15.93 -15.97 -15.00
C SER A 174 16.91 -15.10 -14.18
N PHE A 175 16.40 -14.25 -13.27
CA PHE A 175 17.23 -13.48 -12.35
C PHE A 175 17.93 -14.31 -11.27
N THR A 176 17.51 -15.57 -11.04
CA THR A 176 18.31 -16.53 -10.23
C THR A 176 19.59 -16.98 -10.94
N GLY A 177 19.71 -16.78 -12.25
CA GLY A 177 20.96 -17.03 -12.97
C GLY A 177 22.05 -16.00 -12.65
N SER A 178 21.71 -14.90 -11.96
CA SER A 178 22.62 -13.81 -11.61
C SER A 178 23.80 -14.30 -10.77
N PHE A 179 23.58 -15.23 -9.82
CA PHE A 179 24.64 -15.78 -8.97
C PHE A 179 25.84 -16.26 -9.80
N VAL A 180 25.62 -17.13 -10.79
CA VAL A 180 26.69 -17.67 -11.65
C VAL A 180 27.14 -16.65 -12.71
N SER A 181 26.20 -15.88 -13.26
CA SER A 181 26.48 -14.95 -14.36
C SER A 181 27.37 -13.78 -13.92
N VAL A 182 27.20 -13.29 -12.69
CA VAL A 182 28.03 -12.23 -12.11
C VAL A 182 29.47 -12.72 -11.95
N ALA A 183 29.69 -13.96 -11.48
CA ALA A 183 31.03 -14.53 -11.41
C ALA A 183 31.70 -14.70 -12.78
N ASN A 184 30.94 -15.02 -13.82
CA ASN A 184 31.50 -15.12 -15.17
C ASN A 184 32.07 -13.78 -15.68
N VAL A 185 31.59 -12.64 -15.16
CA VAL A 185 32.02 -11.30 -15.56
C VAL A 185 33.03 -10.70 -14.58
N LEU A 186 32.75 -10.79 -13.27
CA LEU A 186 33.54 -10.14 -12.21
C LEU A 186 34.52 -11.09 -11.50
N GLY A 187 34.47 -12.38 -11.80
CA GLY A 187 35.21 -13.44 -11.10
C GLY A 187 34.52 -13.93 -9.82
N ASN A 188 35.09 -14.96 -9.20
CA ASN A 188 34.51 -15.64 -8.02
C ASN A 188 34.72 -14.88 -6.69
N ASN A 189 35.36 -13.71 -6.73
CA ASN A 189 35.59 -12.87 -5.56
C ASN A 189 35.43 -11.38 -5.91
N PRO A 190 34.21 -10.96 -6.29
CA PRO A 190 33.98 -9.58 -6.69
C PRO A 190 34.14 -8.63 -5.49
N LYS A 191 34.64 -7.42 -5.78
CA LYS A 191 34.83 -6.34 -4.80
C LYS A 191 33.49 -5.63 -4.53
N ASN A 192 32.76 -6.11 -3.53
CA ASN A 192 31.36 -5.69 -3.26
C ASN A 192 31.22 -4.54 -2.25
N THR A 193 32.29 -4.16 -1.54
CA THR A 193 32.28 -3.03 -0.58
C THR A 193 33.16 -1.90 -1.09
N ILE A 194 32.87 -0.65 -0.73
CA ILE A 194 33.73 0.46 -1.16
C ILE A 194 35.16 0.34 -0.59
N SER A 195 35.30 -0.20 0.61
CA SER A 195 36.58 -0.50 1.26
C SER A 195 37.42 -1.52 0.50
N SER A 196 36.81 -2.48 -0.19
CA SER A 196 37.53 -3.45 -1.02
C SER A 196 38.23 -2.82 -2.24
N TRP A 197 37.80 -1.62 -2.64
CA TRP A 197 38.44 -0.81 -3.67
C TRP A 197 39.49 0.16 -3.14
N SER A 198 39.59 0.32 -1.81
CA SER A 198 40.58 1.21 -1.18
C SER A 198 41.96 0.56 -1.20
N ASP A 199 42.96 1.34 -1.62
CA ASP A 199 44.37 1.00 -1.48
C ASP A 199 44.93 1.80 -0.29
N PRO A 200 45.45 1.14 0.77
CA PRO A 200 46.03 1.82 1.92
C PRO A 200 47.18 2.77 1.58
N GLU A 201 47.85 2.55 0.44
CA GLU A 201 48.94 3.39 -0.05
C GLU A 201 48.45 4.52 -0.98
N ALA A 202 47.14 4.59 -1.25
CA ALA A 202 46.57 5.63 -2.10
C ALA A 202 46.73 7.00 -1.46
N ARG A 203 47.03 7.99 -2.31
CA ARG A 203 47.04 9.39 -1.89
C ARG A 203 45.63 9.87 -1.57
N GLU A 204 45.41 10.26 -0.33
CA GLU A 204 44.16 10.90 0.08
C GLU A 204 44.07 12.34 -0.41
N TYR A 205 42.90 12.69 -0.95
CA TYR A 205 42.57 14.06 -1.35
C TYR A 205 41.40 14.56 -0.48
N PRO A 206 41.62 15.49 0.45
CA PRO A 206 40.54 15.98 1.31
C PRO A 206 39.49 16.71 0.49
N LEU A 207 38.21 16.52 0.85
CA LEU A 207 37.09 17.22 0.23
C LEU A 207 37.25 18.72 0.50
N LYS A 208 37.44 19.50 -0.57
CA LYS A 208 37.60 20.96 -0.48
C LYS A 208 36.28 21.73 -0.45
N ARG A 209 35.18 21.11 -0.90
CA ARG A 209 33.86 21.75 -0.94
C ARG A 209 33.19 21.63 0.42
N SER A 210 32.60 22.72 0.90
CA SER A 210 31.75 22.75 2.10
C SER A 210 30.27 22.52 1.79
N GLU A 211 29.90 22.54 0.51
CA GLU A 211 28.53 22.38 0.01
C GLU A 211 28.50 21.49 -1.23
N ALA A 212 27.29 21.11 -1.66
CA ALA A 212 27.09 20.33 -2.89
C ALA A 212 27.63 21.09 -4.11
N TRP A 213 28.09 20.37 -5.13
CA TRP A 213 28.68 20.99 -6.32
C TRP A 213 27.69 21.87 -7.10
N ASP A 214 26.39 21.63 -6.92
CA ASP A 214 25.26 22.29 -7.58
C ASP A 214 24.42 23.14 -6.62
N ALA A 215 24.95 23.52 -5.45
CA ALA A 215 24.21 24.22 -4.41
C ALA A 215 23.61 25.57 -4.86
N GLY A 216 24.25 26.24 -5.83
CA GLY A 216 23.78 27.49 -6.42
C GLY A 216 22.75 27.31 -7.55
N ASP A 217 22.48 26.08 -7.99
CA ASP A 217 21.65 25.80 -9.15
C ASP A 217 20.26 25.32 -8.74
N VAL A 218 19.23 25.97 -9.31
CA VAL A 218 17.84 25.54 -9.11
C VAL A 218 17.63 24.23 -9.87
N ARG A 219 17.15 23.19 -9.19
CA ARG A 219 16.75 21.95 -9.84
C ARG A 219 15.47 22.14 -10.65
N ALA A 220 15.38 21.45 -11.79
CA ALA A 220 14.23 21.55 -12.70
C ALA A 220 12.90 21.11 -12.05
N ASP A 221 12.94 20.13 -11.13
CA ASP A 221 11.80 19.58 -10.40
C ASP A 221 11.17 20.59 -9.41
N LYS A 222 11.99 21.46 -8.81
CA LYS A 222 11.59 22.48 -7.82
C LYS A 222 11.01 23.76 -8.43
N GLN A 223 10.87 23.85 -9.76
CA GLN A 223 10.13 24.96 -10.40
C GLN A 223 8.60 24.82 -10.27
N THR A 224 8.11 23.75 -9.64
CA THR A 224 6.69 23.60 -9.30
C THR A 224 6.31 24.48 -8.11
N ASP A 225 5.32 25.35 -8.31
CA ASP A 225 4.90 26.37 -7.36
C ASP A 225 4.46 25.77 -5.99
N PRO A 226 5.18 26.04 -4.88
CA PRO A 226 4.86 25.50 -3.56
C PRO A 226 3.56 26.07 -2.97
N THR A 227 2.94 27.08 -3.60
CA THR A 227 1.68 27.66 -3.12
C THR A 227 0.44 26.85 -3.50
N ASN A 228 0.58 25.81 -4.33
CA ASN A 228 -0.53 24.96 -4.72
C ASN A 228 -0.85 23.94 -3.61
N ARG A 229 -1.34 24.43 -2.46
CA ARG A 229 -2.08 23.61 -1.49
C ARG A 229 -3.24 22.98 -2.24
N ARG A 230 -3.06 21.71 -2.64
CA ARG A 230 -4.03 20.97 -3.45
C ARG A 230 -5.41 21.13 -2.84
N SER A 231 -6.34 21.68 -3.62
CA SER A 231 -7.75 21.73 -3.27
C SER A 231 -8.26 20.31 -3.06
N LYS A 232 -9.22 20.11 -2.13
CA LYS A 232 -9.93 18.82 -1.96
C LYS A 232 -10.32 18.25 -3.32
N LEU A 233 -10.10 16.94 -3.50
CA LEU A 233 -10.45 16.25 -4.74
C LEU A 233 -11.96 16.36 -4.97
N LYS A 234 -12.35 16.64 -6.21
CA LYS A 234 -13.75 16.68 -6.62
C LYS A 234 -14.02 15.47 -7.51
N PRO A 235 -15.06 14.66 -7.21
CA PRO A 235 -15.50 13.60 -8.10
C PRO A 235 -15.77 14.13 -9.51
N GLY A 236 -15.27 13.42 -10.53
CA GLY A 236 -15.59 13.69 -11.93
C GLY A 236 -17.01 13.22 -12.30
N VAL A 237 -17.50 13.64 -13.46
CA VAL A 237 -18.82 13.24 -14.00
C VAL A 237 -18.61 12.32 -15.20
N GLY A 238 -19.34 11.19 -15.24
CA GLY A 238 -19.28 10.23 -16.33
C GLY A 238 -18.09 9.27 -16.28
N GLU A 239 -17.71 8.76 -17.45
CA GLU A 239 -16.57 7.84 -17.60
C GLU A 239 -15.23 8.55 -17.35
N PRO A 240 -14.23 7.85 -16.81
CA PRO A 240 -12.90 8.40 -16.67
C PRO A 240 -12.32 8.74 -18.06
N PRO A 241 -11.62 9.89 -18.18
CA PRO A 241 -10.82 10.23 -19.35
C PRO A 241 -9.91 9.07 -19.80
N GLN A 242 -9.76 8.86 -21.13
CA GLN A 242 -8.99 7.73 -21.67
C GLN A 242 -7.53 7.71 -21.21
N ASP A 243 -6.93 8.87 -21.01
CA ASP A 243 -5.57 9.04 -20.49
C ASP A 243 -5.41 8.62 -19.03
N LEU A 244 -6.51 8.56 -18.26
CA LEU A 244 -6.55 7.97 -16.92
C LEU A 244 -6.83 6.46 -16.95
N VAL A 245 -7.36 5.93 -18.05
CA VAL A 245 -7.63 4.50 -18.23
C VAL A 245 -6.41 3.77 -18.81
N ASP A 246 -5.62 4.42 -19.65
CA ASP A 246 -4.39 3.85 -20.20
C ASP A 246 -3.24 3.89 -19.18
N ARG A 247 -3.00 2.74 -18.53
CA ARG A 247 -1.94 2.58 -17.54
C ARG A 247 -0.58 2.19 -18.12
N ALA A 248 -0.44 2.07 -19.44
CA ALA A 248 0.82 1.66 -20.07
C ALA A 248 1.99 2.62 -19.79
N ARG A 249 1.69 3.90 -19.54
CA ARG A 249 2.68 4.93 -19.20
C ARG A 249 2.78 5.23 -17.70
N THR A 250 2.07 4.47 -16.88
CA THR A 250 2.06 4.66 -15.42
C THR A 250 3.27 3.98 -14.82
N LYS A 251 4.10 4.74 -14.09
CA LYS A 251 5.17 4.16 -13.28
C LYS A 251 4.56 3.50 -12.03
N HIS A 252 5.19 2.43 -11.53
CA HIS A 252 4.76 1.80 -10.27
C HIS A 252 4.73 2.78 -9.09
N THR A 253 5.69 3.72 -9.05
CA THR A 253 5.80 4.78 -8.04
C THR A 253 4.66 5.81 -8.09
N GLN A 254 3.94 5.91 -9.20
CA GLN A 254 2.76 6.79 -9.36
C GLN A 254 1.47 6.14 -8.87
N ILE A 255 1.56 4.90 -8.37
CA ILE A 255 0.47 4.17 -7.73
C ILE A 255 0.71 4.23 -6.23
N GLN A 256 -0.34 4.51 -5.46
CA GLN A 256 -0.29 4.47 -4.01
C GLN A 256 -1.37 3.54 -3.48
N THR A 257 -0.96 2.51 -2.75
CA THR A 257 -1.89 1.67 -2.00
C THR A 257 -2.02 2.22 -0.60
N VAL A 258 -3.25 2.29 -0.10
CA VAL A 258 -3.50 2.51 1.32
C VAL A 258 -4.48 1.45 1.80
N SER A 259 -4.00 0.60 2.70
CA SER A 259 -4.80 -0.51 3.24
C SER A 259 -4.79 -0.55 4.74
N LEU A 260 -5.92 -1.00 5.29
CA LEU A 260 -6.11 -1.20 6.72
C LEU A 260 -6.74 -2.57 6.92
N TRP A 261 -5.91 -3.47 7.47
CA TRP A 261 -6.15 -4.70 8.23
C TRP A 261 -7.24 -5.69 7.75
N GLU A 262 -6.95 -7.00 7.81
CA GLU A 262 -7.86 -8.07 7.36
C GLU A 262 -8.41 -8.93 8.52
N LYS A 263 -7.72 -8.97 9.67
CA LYS A 263 -7.86 -10.04 10.66
C LYS A 263 -8.86 -9.83 11.81
N ALA A 264 -9.67 -8.77 11.81
CA ALA A 264 -10.60 -8.54 12.91
C ALA A 264 -12.07 -8.65 12.49
N GLU A 265 -12.79 -9.59 13.07
CA GLU A 265 -14.24 -9.71 12.94
C GLU A 265 -14.93 -8.48 13.55
N TRP A 266 -15.01 -7.39 12.78
CA TRP A 266 -15.77 -6.20 13.10
C TRP A 266 -17.25 -6.53 12.96
N ILE A 267 -17.96 -6.58 14.08
CA ILE A 267 -19.34 -7.10 14.15
C ILE A 267 -20.39 -6.03 14.43
N ALA A 268 -19.99 -4.88 14.95
CA ALA A 268 -20.91 -3.79 15.27
C ALA A 268 -20.15 -2.47 15.47
N THR A 269 -20.86 -1.36 15.61
CA THR A 269 -20.31 -0.08 16.05
C THR A 269 -21.10 0.43 17.24
N ALA A 270 -20.41 0.76 18.33
CA ALA A 270 -21.00 1.37 19.52
C ALA A 270 -20.76 2.89 19.51
N PHE A 271 -21.78 3.64 19.91
CA PHE A 271 -21.72 5.09 20.11
C PHE A 271 -21.80 5.38 21.60
N LEU A 272 -20.71 5.86 22.18
CA LEU A 272 -20.64 6.17 23.62
C LEU A 272 -20.66 7.68 23.80
N THR A 273 -21.52 8.14 24.69
CA THR A 273 -21.70 9.55 25.02
C THR A 273 -21.75 9.71 26.54
N SER A 274 -21.08 10.72 27.07
CA SER A 274 -21.15 11.06 28.49
C SER A 274 -22.41 11.90 28.78
N PRO A 275 -22.99 11.82 29.99
CA PRO A 275 -23.93 12.84 30.48
C PRO A 275 -23.29 14.23 30.58
N ASP A 276 -21.97 14.29 30.81
CA ASP A 276 -21.22 15.52 30.66
C ASP A 276 -21.05 15.81 29.17
N GLU A 277 -21.87 16.74 28.70
CA GLU A 277 -21.85 17.21 27.34
C GLU A 277 -20.47 17.79 26.96
N ALA A 278 -19.67 18.38 27.86
CA ALA A 278 -18.36 18.93 27.47
C ALA A 278 -17.38 17.88 26.87
N LEU A 279 -17.62 16.58 27.13
CA LEU A 279 -16.77 15.50 26.65
C LEU A 279 -17.09 15.09 25.20
N GLN A 280 -16.03 14.85 24.42
CA GLN A 280 -16.13 14.34 23.06
C GLN A 280 -16.78 12.95 23.04
N PRO A 281 -17.69 12.68 22.09
CA PRO A 281 -18.30 11.37 21.97
C PRO A 281 -17.29 10.34 21.41
N VAL A 282 -17.58 9.06 21.60
CA VAL A 282 -16.73 7.96 21.11
C VAL A 282 -17.50 7.16 20.05
N LEU A 283 -16.85 6.95 18.90
CA LEU A 283 -17.26 5.98 17.89
C LEU A 283 -16.35 4.75 18.06
N ALA A 284 -16.95 3.62 18.40
CA ALA A 284 -16.20 2.42 18.75
C ALA A 284 -16.57 1.21 17.88
N PRO A 285 -15.74 0.87 16.86
CA PRO A 285 -15.86 -0.41 16.17
C PRO A 285 -15.70 -1.56 17.15
N VAL A 286 -16.68 -2.47 17.18
CA VAL A 286 -16.76 -3.60 18.11
C VAL A 286 -16.26 -4.85 17.40
N PHE A 287 -15.24 -5.48 17.97
CA PHE A 287 -14.61 -6.67 17.45
C PHE A 287 -14.89 -7.90 18.33
N ARG A 288 -14.85 -9.10 17.73
CA ARG A 288 -14.86 -10.34 18.53
C ARG A 288 -13.54 -10.61 19.24
N ASN A 289 -12.43 -10.31 18.57
CA ASN A 289 -11.08 -10.56 19.07
C ASN A 289 -10.48 -9.26 19.64
N ALA A 290 -10.30 -9.23 20.96
CA ALA A 290 -9.76 -8.07 21.66
C ALA A 290 -8.29 -7.80 21.29
N GLU A 291 -7.49 -8.84 21.06
CA GLU A 291 -6.06 -8.72 20.74
C GLU A 291 -5.89 -8.15 19.32
N ALA A 292 -6.67 -8.66 18.37
CA ALA A 292 -6.70 -8.11 17.00
C ALA A 292 -7.15 -6.64 17.00
N ALA A 293 -8.15 -6.28 17.81
CA ALA A 293 -8.61 -4.90 17.94
C ALA A 293 -7.52 -3.97 18.51
N ARG A 294 -6.77 -4.42 19.52
CA ARG A 294 -5.63 -3.68 20.06
C ARG A 294 -4.54 -3.48 19.03
N GLN A 295 -4.18 -4.54 18.31
CA GLN A 295 -3.15 -4.50 17.29
C GLN A 295 -3.48 -3.46 16.22
N ILE A 296 -4.70 -3.51 15.66
CA ILE A 296 -5.17 -2.57 14.63
C ILE A 296 -4.99 -1.11 15.07
N PHE A 297 -5.45 -0.77 16.28
CA PHE A 297 -5.37 0.62 16.75
C PHE A 297 -3.97 1.02 17.18
N SER A 298 -3.14 0.07 17.64
CA SER A 298 -1.71 0.31 17.87
C SER A 298 -1.00 0.65 16.55
N ASP A 299 -1.29 -0.09 15.48
CA ASP A 299 -0.72 0.13 14.15
C ASP A 299 -1.22 1.46 13.56
N TRP A 300 -2.51 1.77 13.69
CA TRP A 300 -3.01 3.08 13.28
C TRP A 300 -2.34 4.21 14.05
N ARG A 301 -2.14 4.07 15.37
CA ARG A 301 -1.46 5.09 16.17
C ARG A 301 0.02 5.23 15.80
N SER A 302 0.70 4.17 15.37
CA SER A 302 2.08 4.28 14.88
C SER A 302 2.15 5.02 13.53
N GLU A 303 1.10 4.91 12.71
CA GLU A 303 1.02 5.56 11.40
C GLU A 303 0.50 7.02 11.44
N VAL A 304 -0.54 7.30 12.23
CA VAL A 304 -1.24 8.61 12.25
C VAL A 304 -1.09 9.37 13.57
N GLY A 305 -0.48 8.75 14.58
CA GLY A 305 -0.36 9.32 15.93
C GLY A 305 -1.63 9.19 16.77
N ILE A 306 -1.59 9.77 17.97
CA ILE A 306 -2.76 9.86 18.87
C ILE A 306 -3.83 10.77 18.29
N CYS A 307 -3.43 11.81 17.55
CA CYS A 307 -4.32 12.71 16.84
C CYS A 307 -4.06 12.58 15.35
N ASP A 308 -5.07 12.16 14.59
CA ASP A 308 -5.01 12.10 13.14
C ASP A 308 -5.14 13.52 12.56
N ALA A 309 -4.06 14.30 12.70
CA ALA A 309 -4.01 15.71 12.34
C ALA A 309 -4.14 15.93 10.83
N GLU A 310 -3.57 15.01 10.04
CA GLU A 310 -3.57 15.03 8.58
C GLU A 310 -4.85 14.40 7.97
N GLN A 311 -5.80 13.96 8.80
CA GLN A 311 -7.02 13.28 8.37
C GLN A 311 -6.76 12.09 7.44
N ARG A 312 -5.74 11.28 7.72
CA ARG A 312 -5.36 10.10 6.93
C ARG A 312 -6.43 9.01 7.00
N LEU A 313 -7.14 8.90 8.13
CA LEU A 313 -8.27 7.99 8.29
C LEU A 313 -9.58 8.69 7.89
N ARG A 314 -10.34 8.06 6.98
CA ARG A 314 -11.70 8.47 6.61
C ARG A 314 -12.70 7.62 7.37
N VAL A 315 -13.66 8.25 8.04
CA VAL A 315 -14.82 7.59 8.64
C VAL A 315 -16.09 8.21 8.06
N ALA A 316 -16.96 7.37 7.51
CA ALA A 316 -18.26 7.78 6.99
C ALA A 316 -19.42 6.99 7.62
N ILE A 317 -20.54 7.66 7.85
CA ILE A 317 -21.83 7.09 8.25
C ILE A 317 -22.81 7.34 7.10
N VAL A 318 -23.16 6.28 6.37
CA VAL A 318 -24.07 6.34 5.23
C VAL A 318 -25.44 5.84 5.67
N ARG A 319 -26.43 6.74 5.66
CA ARG A 319 -27.81 6.49 6.10
C ARG A 319 -28.75 6.33 4.90
N GLY A 320 -29.96 5.84 5.16
CA GLY A 320 -31.01 5.73 4.15
C GLY A 320 -30.69 4.70 3.07
N ILE A 321 -29.96 3.63 3.41
CA ILE A 321 -29.54 2.57 2.47
C ILE A 321 -30.68 1.61 2.12
N ASN A 322 -31.73 1.55 2.94
CA ASN A 322 -32.84 0.62 2.77
C ASN A 322 -34.17 1.26 3.23
N LYS A 323 -35.13 1.40 2.31
CA LYS A 323 -36.47 1.96 2.59
C LYS A 323 -37.33 1.10 3.53
N MET A 324 -37.11 -0.21 3.57
CA MET A 324 -37.80 -1.14 4.47
C MET A 324 -37.21 -1.16 5.87
N LYS A 325 -35.94 -0.74 6.02
CA LYS A 325 -35.25 -0.54 7.31
C LYS A 325 -34.67 0.88 7.38
N PRO A 326 -35.50 1.91 7.63
CA PRO A 326 -35.09 3.31 7.50
C PRO A 326 -33.93 3.75 8.41
N TYR A 327 -33.76 3.06 9.54
CA TYR A 327 -32.68 3.34 10.50
C TYR A 327 -31.42 2.53 10.24
N SER A 328 -31.40 1.64 9.25
CA SER A 328 -30.17 0.96 8.86
C SER A 328 -29.18 1.96 8.27
N TYR A 329 -27.92 1.82 8.66
CA TYR A 329 -26.81 2.63 8.15
C TYR A 329 -25.56 1.78 7.97
N ARG A 330 -24.62 2.28 7.17
CA ARG A 330 -23.29 1.69 7.04
C ARG A 330 -22.23 2.59 7.61
N ILE A 331 -21.33 2.01 8.38
CA ILE A 331 -20.08 2.66 8.76
C ILE A 331 -19.02 2.24 7.75
N VAL A 332 -18.34 3.21 7.16
CA VAL A 332 -17.17 2.99 6.31
C VAL A 332 -15.96 3.55 7.03
N ILE A 333 -14.93 2.71 7.22
CA ILE A 333 -13.63 3.14 7.72
C ILE A 333 -12.58 2.76 6.71
N GLY A 334 -11.77 3.72 6.31
CA GLY A 334 -10.69 3.46 5.37
C GLY A 334 -9.76 4.65 5.26
N SER A 335 -9.08 4.72 4.13
CA SER A 335 -8.07 5.75 3.89
C SER A 335 -8.70 6.97 3.23
N ASN A 336 -8.23 8.16 3.60
CA ASN A 336 -8.71 9.39 2.97
C ASN A 336 -8.07 9.55 1.58
N PRO A 337 -8.86 9.63 0.49
CA PRO A 337 -8.33 9.88 -0.86
C PRO A 337 -7.44 11.12 -0.92
N ASP A 338 -7.85 12.22 -0.27
CA ASP A 338 -7.10 13.48 -0.31
C ASP A 338 -5.67 13.32 0.26
N ALA A 339 -5.51 12.47 1.29
CA ALA A 339 -4.20 12.14 1.85
C ALA A 339 -3.36 11.24 0.91
N GLY A 340 -4.02 10.34 0.17
CA GLY A 340 -3.38 9.46 -0.82
C GLY A 340 -2.85 10.21 -2.05
N PHE A 341 -3.40 11.38 -2.38
CA PHE A 341 -2.89 12.25 -3.43
C PHE A 341 -2.03 13.41 -2.88
N SER A 342 -1.42 13.23 -1.71
CA SER A 342 -0.53 14.24 -1.12
C SER A 342 0.74 14.47 -1.96
N ARG A 343 1.26 13.44 -2.65
CA ARG A 343 2.44 13.57 -3.52
C ARG A 343 2.09 14.01 -4.94
N PRO A 344 2.87 14.92 -5.54
CA PRO A 344 2.49 15.56 -6.79
C PRO A 344 2.36 14.63 -7.99
N ASP A 345 3.17 13.58 -8.01
CA ASP A 345 3.38 12.60 -9.05
C ASP A 345 2.38 11.42 -9.02
N VAL A 346 1.64 11.24 -7.92
CA VAL A 346 0.67 10.13 -7.77
C VAL A 346 -0.51 10.33 -8.73
N ARG A 347 -0.72 9.33 -9.59
CA ARG A 347 -1.82 9.29 -10.57
C ARG A 347 -2.95 8.37 -10.14
N TYR A 348 -2.64 7.29 -9.41
CA TYR A 348 -3.61 6.29 -8.98
C TYR A 348 -3.49 6.03 -7.49
N VAL A 349 -4.63 5.98 -6.81
CA VAL A 349 -4.71 5.58 -5.41
C VAL A 349 -5.65 4.39 -5.29
N ALA A 350 -5.14 3.29 -4.75
CA ALA A 350 -5.95 2.14 -4.36
C ALA A 350 -6.36 2.31 -2.89
N LEU A 351 -7.66 2.50 -2.66
CA LEU A 351 -8.23 2.66 -1.32
C LEU A 351 -8.88 1.36 -0.88
N VAL A 352 -8.37 0.77 0.19
CA VAL A 352 -9.05 -0.35 0.85
C VAL A 352 -9.91 0.20 1.99
N ASN A 353 -11.21 -0.05 1.89
CA ASN A 353 -12.20 0.33 2.89
C ASN A 353 -12.74 -0.90 3.63
N ARG A 354 -13.19 -0.70 4.86
CA ARG A 354 -13.99 -1.65 5.64
C ARG A 354 -15.38 -1.08 5.81
N ILE A 355 -16.39 -1.93 5.69
CA ILE A 355 -17.79 -1.54 5.73
C ILE A 355 -18.51 -2.46 6.70
N ASN A 356 -19.30 -1.88 7.59
CA ASN A 356 -20.18 -2.64 8.47
C ASN A 356 -21.60 -2.07 8.39
N THR A 357 -22.56 -2.94 8.05
CA THR A 357 -23.99 -2.59 8.01
C THR A 357 -24.60 -2.81 9.39
N MET A 358 -25.21 -1.75 9.91
CA MET A 358 -25.91 -1.75 11.18
C MET A 358 -27.42 -1.73 10.91
N ASP A 359 -28.11 -2.81 11.28
CA ASP A 359 -29.58 -2.89 11.24
C ASP A 359 -30.17 -2.38 12.55
N ALA A 360 -30.16 -1.05 12.74
CA ALA A 360 -30.70 -0.43 13.93
C ALA A 360 -32.24 -0.34 13.88
N GLU A 361 -32.88 -0.40 15.06
CA GLU A 361 -34.33 -0.24 15.22
C GLU A 361 -34.74 1.23 15.40
N SER A 362 -33.78 2.12 15.71
CA SER A 362 -33.97 3.56 15.87
C SER A 362 -32.69 4.32 15.49
N ASP A 363 -32.81 5.63 15.25
CA ASP A 363 -31.66 6.51 15.00
C ASP A 363 -31.06 7.14 16.27
N GLU A 364 -31.65 6.89 17.44
CA GLU A 364 -31.37 7.63 18.67
C GLU A 364 -29.88 7.67 19.04
N ASN A 365 -29.19 6.53 18.93
CA ASN A 365 -27.77 6.42 19.27
C ASN A 365 -26.89 7.20 18.30
N VAL A 366 -27.20 7.16 17.00
CA VAL A 366 -26.47 7.91 15.96
C VAL A 366 -26.73 9.39 16.15
N GLU A 367 -27.99 9.80 16.30
CA GLU A 367 -28.37 11.20 16.49
C GLU A 367 -27.76 11.80 17.76
N ARG A 368 -27.76 11.06 18.87
CA ARG A 368 -27.10 11.49 20.11
C ARG A 368 -25.60 11.69 19.92
N PHE A 369 -24.94 10.78 19.21
CA PHE A 369 -23.53 10.92 18.86
C PHE A 369 -23.28 12.14 17.97
N LEU A 370 -24.09 12.34 16.92
CA LEU A 370 -23.94 13.44 15.96
C LEU A 370 -24.17 14.81 16.59
N ARG A 371 -25.14 14.93 17.50
CA ARG A 371 -25.35 16.17 18.29
C ARG A 371 -24.12 16.51 19.13
N ASN A 372 -23.58 15.53 19.85
CA ASN A 372 -22.36 15.74 20.64
C ASN A 372 -21.15 16.07 19.76
N TYR A 373 -20.95 15.35 18.66
CA TYR A 373 -19.87 15.61 17.70
C TYR A 373 -19.94 17.03 17.13
N THR A 374 -21.13 17.48 16.74
CA THR A 374 -21.35 18.85 16.22
C THR A 374 -20.98 19.90 17.26
N ARG A 375 -21.31 19.65 18.53
CA ARG A 375 -21.01 20.58 19.62
C ARG A 375 -19.53 20.58 20.02
N THR A 376 -18.85 19.44 20.00
CA THR A 376 -17.45 19.32 20.44
C THR A 376 -16.43 19.50 19.31
N GLY A 377 -16.86 19.47 18.05
CA GLY A 377 -16.00 19.63 16.87
C GLY A 377 -15.04 18.46 16.63
N GLY A 378 -15.27 17.30 17.25
CA GLY A 378 -14.42 16.13 17.17
C GLY A 378 -14.92 14.98 18.02
N TYR A 379 -14.36 13.79 17.80
CA TYR A 379 -14.73 12.54 18.46
C TYR A 379 -13.50 11.65 18.67
N PHE A 380 -13.62 10.69 19.58
CA PHE A 380 -12.62 9.62 19.73
C PHE A 380 -13.03 8.41 18.89
N LEU A 381 -12.11 7.92 18.06
CA LEU A 381 -12.21 6.60 17.45
C LEU A 381 -11.46 5.62 18.35
N ALA A 382 -12.12 4.63 18.92
CA ALA A 382 -11.49 3.67 19.84
C ALA A 382 -11.92 2.23 19.56
N PRO A 383 -11.07 1.21 19.75
CA PRO A 383 -11.51 -0.17 19.59
C PRO A 383 -12.43 -0.56 20.75
N ALA A 384 -13.44 -1.37 20.46
CA ALA A 384 -14.22 -2.06 21.47
C ALA A 384 -14.23 -3.56 21.21
N PHE A 385 -14.49 -4.36 22.23
CA PHE A 385 -14.68 -5.80 22.08
C PHE A 385 -15.86 -6.29 22.90
N THR A 386 -16.45 -7.41 22.49
CA THR A 386 -17.51 -8.07 23.25
C THR A 386 -17.31 -9.58 23.25
N LYS A 387 -17.59 -10.22 24.38
CA LYS A 387 -17.68 -11.69 24.48
C LYS A 387 -19.11 -12.10 24.10
N ARG A 388 -19.26 -13.23 23.40
CA ARG A 388 -20.56 -13.67 22.80
C ARG A 388 -21.72 -13.81 23.79
N GLU A 389 -21.46 -13.98 25.09
CA GLU A 389 -22.49 -14.30 26.09
C GLU A 389 -23.38 -13.11 26.48
N ARG A 390 -22.89 -11.87 26.36
CA ARG A 390 -23.67 -10.63 26.56
C ARG A 390 -23.13 -9.54 25.64
N PHE A 391 -23.97 -8.91 24.84
CA PHE A 391 -23.59 -7.78 24.00
C PHE A 391 -23.39 -6.53 24.87
N GLN A 392 -22.26 -6.48 25.57
CA GLN A 392 -21.80 -5.35 26.38
C GLN A 392 -20.40 -4.98 25.91
N PRO A 393 -20.30 -4.19 24.81
CA PRO A 393 -19.01 -3.83 24.27
C PRO A 393 -18.21 -3.00 25.27
N LYS A 394 -16.95 -3.41 25.49
CA LYS A 394 -15.99 -2.67 26.31
C LYS A 394 -15.04 -1.92 25.40
N ALA A 395 -15.10 -0.59 25.43
CA ALA A 395 -14.14 0.26 24.74
C ALA A 395 -12.77 0.21 25.42
N ILE A 396 -11.72 0.15 24.62
CA ILE A 396 -10.32 0.19 25.04
C ILE A 396 -9.83 1.63 24.81
N MET A 397 -10.12 2.50 25.77
CA MET A 397 -9.85 3.93 25.61
C MET A 397 -8.36 4.26 25.54
N ASP A 398 -7.47 3.45 26.10
CA ASP A 398 -6.02 3.70 26.06
C ASP A 398 -5.44 3.71 24.63
N LEU A 399 -6.20 3.23 23.64
CA LEU A 399 -5.85 3.19 22.22
C LEU A 399 -6.71 4.11 21.34
N TYR A 400 -7.38 5.12 21.92
CA TYR A 400 -8.16 6.06 21.10
C TYR A 400 -7.30 6.83 20.10
N ILE A 401 -7.94 7.28 19.02
CA ILE A 401 -7.42 8.22 18.03
C ILE A 401 -8.37 9.43 18.01
N VAL A 402 -7.82 10.64 18.14
CA VAL A 402 -8.59 11.88 18.03
C VAL A 402 -8.91 12.14 16.57
N LYS A 403 -10.21 12.31 16.28
CA LYS A 403 -10.73 12.61 14.94
C LYS A 403 -11.52 13.91 14.95
N ARG A 404 -11.35 14.69 13.88
CA ARG A 404 -12.04 15.98 13.67
C ARG A 404 -12.98 15.96 12.47
N GLU A 405 -12.72 15.10 11.48
CA GLU A 405 -13.57 14.96 10.30
C GLU A 405 -14.38 13.65 10.37
N LEU A 406 -15.69 13.79 10.16
CA LEU A 406 -16.66 12.70 10.03
C LEU A 406 -17.56 13.00 8.83
N HIS A 407 -17.77 12.02 7.96
CA HIS A 407 -18.66 12.16 6.81
C HIS A 407 -20.02 11.53 7.10
N VAL A 408 -21.05 12.34 7.27
CA VAL A 408 -22.44 11.85 7.39
C VAL A 408 -23.13 12.08 6.06
N ARG A 409 -23.59 11.00 5.42
CA ARG A 409 -24.11 11.03 4.04
C ARG A 409 -25.45 10.32 3.96
N GLN A 410 -26.31 10.77 3.06
CA GLN A 410 -27.46 9.98 2.64
C GLN A 410 -27.10 9.15 1.40
N ALA A 411 -27.53 7.90 1.35
CA ALA A 411 -27.23 7.02 0.22
C ALA A 411 -27.67 7.61 -1.12
N TRP A 412 -28.80 8.33 -1.17
CA TRP A 412 -29.32 8.94 -2.40
C TRP A 412 -28.40 10.02 -2.99
N GLU A 413 -27.52 10.63 -2.19
CA GLU A 413 -26.57 11.67 -2.60
C GLU A 413 -25.27 11.09 -3.18
N ILE A 414 -25.05 9.78 -3.07
CA ILE A 414 -23.79 9.12 -3.42
C ILE A 414 -23.82 8.68 -4.88
N GLY A 415 -22.98 9.30 -5.71
CA GLY A 415 -22.83 8.97 -7.12
C GLY A 415 -21.75 7.94 -7.40
N ARG A 416 -21.64 7.54 -8.67
CA ARG A 416 -20.69 6.53 -9.16
C ARG A 416 -19.22 6.83 -8.83
N ASN A 417 -18.82 8.09 -8.98
CA ASN A 417 -17.43 8.52 -8.79
C ASN A 417 -17.16 9.04 -7.37
N ASP A 418 -18.13 8.92 -6.44
CA ASP A 418 -17.98 9.35 -5.06
C ASP A 418 -17.08 8.36 -4.28
N PRO A 419 -16.17 8.84 -3.41
CA PRO A 419 -15.34 7.96 -2.57
C PRO A 419 -16.15 7.04 -1.65
N ASP A 420 -17.38 7.43 -1.27
CA ASP A 420 -18.28 6.64 -0.43
C ASP A 420 -19.18 5.70 -1.26
N SER A 421 -19.01 5.62 -2.59
CA SER A 421 -19.76 4.73 -3.49
C SER A 421 -19.64 3.24 -3.11
N VAL A 422 -18.57 2.86 -2.42
CA VAL A 422 -18.38 1.51 -1.86
C VAL A 422 -19.45 1.16 -0.82
N ALA A 423 -20.04 2.15 -0.14
CA ALA A 423 -21.07 1.97 0.88
C ALA A 423 -22.44 1.56 0.32
N VAL A 424 -22.72 1.86 -0.96
CA VAL A 424 -24.00 1.50 -1.60
C VAL A 424 -23.84 0.13 -2.27
N GLN A 425 -24.58 -0.88 -1.82
CA GLN A 425 -24.53 -2.24 -2.36
C GLN A 425 -25.54 -2.41 -3.51
N GLU A 426 -25.34 -3.42 -4.37
CA GLU A 426 -26.14 -3.62 -5.59
C GLU A 426 -27.63 -3.89 -5.32
N ASP A 427 -27.91 -4.49 -4.17
CA ASP A 427 -29.20 -4.91 -3.64
C ASP A 427 -29.83 -3.88 -2.69
N ASP A 428 -29.18 -2.72 -2.52
CA ASP A 428 -29.76 -1.64 -1.73
C ASP A 428 -31.05 -1.09 -2.35
N GLU A 429 -31.92 -0.61 -1.46
CA GLU A 429 -33.12 0.14 -1.82
C GLU A 429 -33.10 1.51 -1.11
N PRO A 430 -32.28 2.47 -1.58
CA PRO A 430 -32.08 3.74 -0.89
C PRO A 430 -33.38 4.53 -0.71
N ILE A 431 -33.48 5.27 0.40
CA ILE A 431 -34.54 6.23 0.64
C ILE A 431 -34.26 7.47 -0.19
N ILE A 432 -35.12 7.74 -1.17
CA ILE A 432 -35.05 8.93 -2.03
C ILE A 432 -36.15 9.90 -1.58
N PRO A 433 -35.80 11.13 -1.16
CA PRO A 433 -36.78 12.14 -0.78
C PRO A 433 -37.72 12.52 -1.93
N THR A 434 -38.97 12.85 -1.61
CA THR A 434 -39.95 13.33 -2.59
C THR A 434 -39.42 14.58 -3.29
N GLY A 435 -39.52 14.63 -4.63
CA GLY A 435 -39.04 15.74 -5.45
C GLY A 435 -37.61 15.57 -6.00
N GLN A 436 -36.90 14.50 -5.65
CA GLN A 436 -35.61 14.16 -6.26
C GLN A 436 -35.81 13.21 -7.45
N GLU A 437 -35.84 13.76 -8.67
CA GLU A 437 -36.14 12.98 -9.88
C GLU A 437 -34.96 12.12 -10.36
N ASN A 438 -33.73 12.64 -10.27
CA ASN A 438 -32.53 11.97 -10.78
C ASN A 438 -31.39 11.94 -9.74
N PRO A 439 -31.58 11.27 -8.58
CA PRO A 439 -30.54 11.20 -7.56
C PRO A 439 -29.34 10.37 -8.07
N PRO A 440 -28.09 10.79 -7.77
CA PRO A 440 -26.86 10.12 -8.23
C PRO A 440 -26.79 8.62 -7.95
N VAL A 441 -27.44 8.16 -6.87
CA VAL A 441 -27.44 6.75 -6.46
C VAL A 441 -28.03 5.80 -7.51
N LEU A 442 -28.96 6.28 -8.35
CA LEU A 442 -29.60 5.43 -9.35
C LEU A 442 -28.64 5.05 -10.48
N GLU A 443 -27.75 5.98 -10.87
CA GLU A 443 -26.67 5.68 -11.81
C GLU A 443 -25.69 4.65 -11.22
N LEU A 444 -25.29 4.85 -9.96
CA LEU A 444 -24.41 3.93 -9.24
C LEU A 444 -24.98 2.52 -9.16
N LEU A 445 -26.26 2.36 -8.78
CA LEU A 445 -26.91 1.05 -8.68
C LEU A 445 -27.00 0.34 -10.03
N ARG A 446 -27.36 1.06 -11.10
CA ARG A 446 -27.37 0.49 -12.46
C ARG A 446 -26.00 -0.03 -12.86
N TRP A 447 -24.97 0.81 -12.69
CA TRP A 447 -23.59 0.46 -13.00
C TRP A 447 -23.08 -0.77 -12.23
N LYS A 448 -23.40 -0.90 -10.93
CA LYS A 448 -23.02 -2.08 -10.14
C LYS A 448 -23.71 -3.35 -10.64
N ARG A 449 -25.01 -3.29 -10.94
CA ARG A 449 -25.78 -4.44 -11.44
C ARG A 449 -25.27 -4.92 -12.80
N GLU A 450 -24.93 -4.00 -13.70
CA GLU A 450 -24.32 -4.32 -15.01
C GLU A 450 -22.98 -5.04 -14.83
N ARG A 451 -22.11 -4.55 -13.94
CA ARG A 451 -20.81 -5.19 -13.67
C ARG A 451 -20.91 -6.54 -12.98
N SER A 452 -21.86 -6.72 -12.07
CA SER A 452 -22.10 -8.00 -11.41
C SER A 452 -22.63 -9.05 -12.37
N ALA A 453 -23.43 -8.67 -13.37
CA ALA A 453 -23.93 -9.58 -14.40
C ALA A 453 -22.82 -10.09 -15.35
N ILE A 454 -21.72 -9.33 -15.48
CA ILE A 454 -20.56 -9.69 -16.32
C ILE A 454 -19.57 -10.61 -15.56
N ARG A 455 -19.62 -10.67 -14.22
CA ARG A 455 -18.75 -11.54 -13.42
C ARG A 455 -19.28 -12.98 -13.37
N PRO A 456 -18.48 -14.01 -13.70
CA PRO A 456 -18.85 -15.40 -13.44
C PRO A 456 -19.12 -15.62 -11.95
N SER A 457 -20.11 -16.44 -11.64
CA SER A 457 -20.68 -16.70 -10.29
C SER A 457 -19.71 -17.33 -9.26
N THR A 458 -18.43 -17.47 -9.58
CA THR A 458 -17.43 -18.19 -8.78
C THR A 458 -16.66 -17.32 -7.78
N VAL A 459 -16.86 -15.99 -7.77
CA VAL A 459 -16.16 -15.06 -6.85
C VAL A 459 -17.14 -14.40 -5.87
N ARG A 460 -17.86 -15.20 -5.09
CA ARG A 460 -18.43 -14.74 -3.82
C ARG A 460 -17.54 -15.30 -2.71
N GLY A 461 -16.64 -14.45 -2.18
CA GLY A 461 -15.91 -14.77 -0.96
C GLY A 461 -16.87 -15.10 0.19
N PRO A 462 -16.44 -15.88 1.19
CA PRO A 462 -17.30 -16.25 2.30
C PRO A 462 -17.80 -15.00 3.04
N LYS A 463 -19.10 -15.02 3.39
CA LYS A 463 -19.81 -13.99 4.15
C LYS A 463 -19.22 -13.78 5.55
#